data_AF-A0A1Q7HD51-F1
#
_entry.id   AF-A0A1Q7HD51-F1
#
_cell.length_a   1.000
_cell.length_b   1.000
_cell.length_c   1.000
_cell.angle_alpha   90.00
_cell.angle_beta   90.00
_cell.angle_gamma   90.00
#
_symmetry.space_group_name_H-M   'P 1'
#
loop_
_entity.id
_entity.type
_entity.pdbx_description
1 polymer ?
#
loop_
_entity_poly.entity_id
_entity_poly.type
_entity_poly.pdbx_seq_one_letter_code
_entity_poly.pdbx_strand_id
1 'polypeptide(L)' 'MKLHFIRPGKPVENAYVESFNGKLRNEYLNENWFLNLHDARRIIEAWRVDYNEVRPHSSLDGMTPKEYEAGFST' A
#
# COMPACT_ATOMS: atom_id res chain seq x y z
N MET A 1 -19.77 -3.38 -9.13
CA MET A 1 -18.63 -3.81 -8.29
C MET A 1 -18.97 -5.16 -7.67
N LYS A 2 -18.18 -6.21 -7.95
CA LYS A 2 -18.40 -7.56 -7.40
C LYS A 2 -17.44 -7.75 -6.22
N LEU A 3 -17.98 -8.03 -5.04
CA LEU A 3 -17.15 -8.28 -3.85
C LEU A 3 -16.57 -9.70 -3.93
N HIS A 4 -15.27 -9.81 -3.69
CA HIS A 4 -14.56 -11.07 -3.56
C HIS A 4 -14.04 -11.20 -2.13
N PHE A 5 -14.61 -12.15 -1.39
CA PHE A 5 -14.20 -12.44 -0.02
C PHE A 5 -13.12 -13.52 0.01
N ILE A 6 -12.22 -13.43 0.99
CA ILE A 6 -11.28 -14.49 1.31
C ILE A 6 -12.04 -15.76 1.72
N ARG A 7 -11.51 -16.93 1.35
CA ARG A 7 -12.12 -18.20 1.72
C ARG A 7 -11.75 -18.57 3.15
N PRO A 8 -12.69 -19.10 3.96
CA PRO A 8 -12.37 -19.65 5.27
C PRO A 8 -11.24 -20.69 5.18
N GLY A 9 -10.26 -20.58 6.08
CA GLY A 9 -9.11 -21.49 6.11
C GLY A 9 -8.03 -21.25 5.04
N LYS A 10 -8.09 -20.15 4.27
CA LYS A 10 -7.05 -19.79 3.28
C LYS A 10 -6.35 -18.45 3.61
N PRO A 11 -5.47 -18.42 4.64
CA PRO A 11 -4.76 -17.20 5.03
C PRO A 11 -3.88 -16.62 3.93
N VAL A 12 -3.41 -17.45 3.00
CA VAL A 12 -2.58 -17.02 1.85
C VAL A 12 -3.31 -16.02 0.94
N GLU A 13 -4.64 -16.00 0.93
CA GLU A 13 -5.41 -15.02 0.15
C GLU A 13 -5.34 -13.61 0.73
N ASN A 14 -4.88 -13.46 1.98
CA ASN A 14 -4.67 -12.18 2.65
C ASN A 14 -3.19 -11.71 2.59
N ALA A 15 -2.28 -12.53 2.05
CA ALA A 15 -0.84 -12.30 2.16
C ALA A 15 -0.38 -10.94 1.59
N TYR A 16 -1.00 -10.50 0.48
CA TYR A 16 -0.68 -9.20 -0.12
C TYR A 16 -1.05 -8.02 0.79
N VAL A 17 -2.24 -8.05 1.37
CA VAL A 17 -2.72 -7.01 2.30
C VAL A 17 -1.91 -7.02 3.59
N GLU A 18 -1.56 -8.20 4.09
CA GLU A 18 -0.69 -8.34 5.27
C GLU A 18 0.71 -7.76 5.03
N SER A 19 1.32 -8.08 3.89
CA SER A 19 2.63 -7.52 3.52
C SER A 19 2.58 -6.00 3.38
N PHE A 20 1.54 -5.46 2.72
CA PHE A 20 1.32 -4.02 2.59
C PHE A 20 1.18 -3.34 3.96
N ASN A 21 0.30 -3.85 4.81
CA ASN A 21 0.07 -3.29 6.15
C ASN A 21 1.33 -3.37 7.04
N GLY A 22 2.10 -4.45 6.91
CA GLY A 22 3.39 -4.60 7.59
C GLY A 22 4.39 -3.52 7.17
N LYS A 23 4.49 -3.23 5.87
CA LYS A 23 5.39 -2.20 5.33
C LYS A 23 5.01 -0.79 5.78
N LEU A 24 3.72 -0.44 5.69
CA LEU A 24 3.19 0.83 6.22
C LEU A 24 3.51 1.00 7.71
N ARG A 25 3.31 -0.05 8.49
CA ARG A 25 3.56 0.00 9.93
C ARG A 25 5.03 0.22 10.23
N ASN A 26 5.92 -0.53 9.60
CA ASN A 26 7.34 -0.47 9.87
C ASN A 26 7.97 0.83 9.39
N GLU A 27 7.64 1.29 8.18
CA GLU A 27 8.29 2.47 7.59
C GLU A 27 7.71 3.80 8.11
N TYR A 28 6.45 3.84 8.57
CA TYR A 28 5.81 5.11 8.91
C TYR A 28 5.12 5.11 10.27
N LEU A 29 4.28 4.13 10.59
CA LEU A 29 3.51 4.21 11.84
C LEU A 29 4.39 4.04 13.08
N ASN A 30 5.40 3.19 13.04
CA ASN A 30 6.30 2.94 14.16
C ASN A 30 7.39 4.02 14.29
N GLU A 31 7.75 4.69 13.20
CA GLU A 31 8.82 5.70 13.17
C GLU A 31 8.31 7.12 13.52
N ASN A 32 7.00 7.35 13.55
CA ASN A 32 6.41 8.67 13.76
C ASN A 32 5.60 8.75 15.06
N TRP A 33 5.83 9.82 15.83
CA TRP A 33 4.94 10.22 16.91
C TRP A 33 3.87 11.16 16.38
N PHE A 34 2.60 10.80 16.53
CA PHE A 34 1.49 11.63 16.05
C PHE A 34 1.01 12.58 17.14
N LEU A 35 1.00 13.88 16.85
CA LEU A 35 0.48 14.89 17.78
C LEU A 35 -1.05 14.87 17.83
N ASN A 36 -1.70 14.58 16.70
CA ASN A 36 -3.15 14.48 16.54
C ASN A 36 -3.50 13.71 15.26
N LEU A 37 -4.80 13.48 15.04
CA LEU A 37 -5.31 12.76 13.85
C LEU A 37 -5.05 13.48 12.53
N HIS A 38 -4.99 14.82 12.52
CA HIS A 38 -4.69 15.56 11.31
C HIS A 38 -3.24 15.32 10.86
N ASP A 39 -2.29 15.35 11.81
CA ASP A 39 -0.89 15.03 11.53
C ASP A 39 -0.71 13.58 11.04
N ALA A 40 -1.42 12.63 11.66
CA ALA A 40 -1.41 11.25 11.20
C ALA A 40 -1.91 11.11 9.75
N ARG A 41 -3.02 11.76 9.40
CA ARG A 41 -3.54 11.75 8.02
C ARG A 41 -2.56 12.35 7.03
N ARG A 42 -1.91 13.46 7.38
CA ARG A 42 -0.92 14.11 6.52
C ARG A 42 0.28 13.20 6.23
N ILE A 43 0.81 12.54 7.26
CA ILE A 43 1.96 11.64 7.12
C ILE A 43 1.58 10.40 6.30
N ILE A 44 0.43 9.78 6.59
CA ILE A 44 -0.05 8.61 5.86
C ILE A 44 -0.34 8.94 4.38
N GLU A 45 -0.90 10.12 4.10
CA GLU A 45 -1.17 10.55 2.73
C GLU A 45 0.13 10.79 1.95
N ALA A 46 1.11 11.44 2.56
CA ALA A 46 2.43 11.61 1.94
C ALA A 46 3.06 10.25 1.60
N TRP A 47 2.97 9.26 2.50
CA TRP A 47 3.42 7.91 2.21
C TRP A 47 2.63 7.24 1.08
N ARG A 48 1.30 7.39 1.06
CA ARG A 48 0.45 6.82 0.01
C ARG A 48 0.87 7.33 -1.37
N VAL A 49 1.17 8.62 -1.49
CA VAL A 49 1.67 9.22 -2.74
C VAL A 49 3.06 8.68 -3.08
N ASP A 50 4.00 8.64 -2.14
CA ASP A 50 5.34 8.07 -2.36
C ASP A 50 5.25 6.63 -2.89
N TYR A 51 4.47 5.78 -2.20
CA TYR A 51 4.32 4.37 -2.54
C TYR A 51 3.72 4.14 -3.93
N ASN A 52 2.70 4.92 -4.31
CA ASN A 52 1.94 4.70 -5.54
C ASN A 52 2.50 5.44 -6.76
N GLU A 53 3.19 6.56 -6.56
CA GLU A 53 3.56 7.46 -7.66
C GLU A 53 5.07 7.67 -7.81
N VAL A 54 5.87 7.34 -6.80
CA VAL A 54 7.31 7.64 -6.80
C VAL A 54 8.15 6.38 -6.66
N ARG A 55 7.75 5.45 -5.78
CA ARG A 55 8.54 4.28 -5.45
C ARG A 55 8.46 3.20 -6.54
N PRO A 56 9.59 2.79 -7.15
CA PRO A 56 9.61 1.63 -8.05
C PRO A 56 9.48 0.33 -7.26
N HIS A 57 8.71 -0.63 -7.78
CA HIS A 57 8.53 -1.95 -7.16
C HIS A 57 9.08 -3.05 -8.05
N SER A 58 9.92 -3.91 -7.48
CA SER A 58 10.53 -5.03 -8.22
C SER A 58 9.49 -6.05 -8.73
N SER A 59 8.35 -6.18 -8.06
CA SER A 59 7.22 -7.00 -8.52
C SER A 59 6.48 -6.42 -9.73
N LEU A 60 6.76 -5.16 -10.07
CA LEU A 60 6.18 -4.42 -11.20
C LEU A 60 7.28 -4.06 -12.22
N ASP A 61 8.33 -4.89 -12.33
CA ASP A 61 9.48 -4.64 -13.23
C ASP A 61 10.15 -3.27 -13.02
N GLY A 62 10.12 -2.75 -11.79
CA GLY A 62 10.69 -1.45 -11.45
C GLY A 62 9.77 -0.26 -11.75
N MET A 63 8.51 -0.49 -12.14
CA MET A 63 7.51 0.56 -12.28
C MET A 63 6.90 0.94 -10.92
N THR A 64 6.36 2.15 -10.85
CA THR A 64 5.42 2.55 -9.81
C THR A 64 4.05 1.92 -10.05
N PRO A 65 3.19 1.77 -9.02
CA PRO A 65 1.83 1.25 -9.20
C PRO A 65 1.02 2.08 -10.20
N LYS A 66 1.19 3.40 -10.22
CA LYS A 66 0.53 4.31 -11.17
C LYS A 66 0.97 4.07 -12.62
N GLU A 67 2.28 3.89 -12.86
CA GLU A 67 2.79 3.56 -14.20
C GLU A 67 2.30 2.19 -14.67
N TYR A 68 2.32 1.20 -13.77
CA TYR A 68 1.82 -0.13 -14.04
C TYR A 68 0.34 -0.08 -14.42
N GLU A 69 -0.51 0.62 -13.64
CA GLU A 69 -1.94 0.82 -13.94
C GLU A 69 -2.18 1.49 -15.29
N ALA A 70 -1.43 2.54 -15.62
CA ALA A 70 -1.54 3.23 -16.91
C ALA A 70 -1.25 2.29 -18.09
N GLY A 71 -0.36 1.31 -17.91
CA GLY A 71 -0.07 0.28 -18.90
C GLY A 71 -1.21 -0.69 -19.21
N PHE A 72 -2.24 -0.79 -18.35
CA PHE A 72 -3.43 -1.64 -18.57
C PHE A 72 -4.58 -0.94 -19.32
N SER A 73 -4.48 0.37 -19.61
CA SER A 73 -5.55 1.12 -20.30
C SER A 73 -5.51 1.05 -21.84
N THR A 74 -5.07 -0.08 -22.40
CA THR A 74 -5.19 -0.39 -23.85
C THR A 74 -6.06 -1.62 -24.05
#